data_AF-A0A5B9QEZ2-F1
#
_entry.id   AF-A0A5B9QEZ2-F1
#
_cell.length_a   1.000
_cell.length_b   1.000
_cell.length_c   1.000
_cell.angle_alpha   90.00
_cell.angle_beta   90.00
_cell.angle_gamma   90.00
#
_symmetry.space_group_name_H-M   'P 1'
#
loop_
_entity.id
_entity.type
_entity.pdbx_description
1 polymer ?
#
loop_
_entity_poly.entity_id
_entity_poly.type
_entity_poly.pdbx_seq_one_letter_code
_entity_poly.pdbx_strand_id
1 'polypeptide(L)'
;MALTVTEREHWKDRIARRIDKAIEAVYSTKDPGLLERTEAQAKRQATKLLGIDLLMEQRDTISQEMKRLERQDVKVIRQMVATIRGCDIEEVSHDHSYRSIPFEVTAAVTRRAAILEEELLAEQELGRRILLLRREKEELLDTVWLATSGRQIKELWTKVMECLVQEPTSLQSDALQLPPDDSES
;
A
#
# COMPACT_ATOMS: atom_id res chain seq x y z
N MET A 1 59.69 -47.16 16.73
CA MET A 1 58.24 -47.14 16.93
C MET A 1 57.63 -46.18 15.92
N ALA A 2 56.61 -46.61 15.18
CA ALA A 2 55.94 -45.76 14.20
C ALA A 2 54.93 -44.86 14.92
N LEU A 3 54.88 -43.57 14.55
CA LEU A 3 53.91 -42.62 15.08
C LEU A 3 52.48 -43.15 14.92
N THR A 4 51.70 -43.07 15.98
CA THR A 4 50.27 -43.37 15.93
C THR A 4 49.55 -42.35 15.04
N VAL A 5 48.37 -42.71 14.52
CA VAL A 5 47.60 -41.84 13.62
C VAL A 5 47.26 -40.50 14.30
N THR A 6 46.96 -40.52 15.59
CA THR A 6 46.70 -39.34 16.42
C THR A 6 47.92 -38.42 16.56
N GLU A 7 49.11 -38.98 16.74
CA GLU A 7 50.34 -38.18 16.77
C GLU A 7 50.66 -37.55 15.40
N ARG A 8 50.37 -38.27 14.30
CA ARG A 8 50.53 -37.72 12.95
C ARG A 8 49.58 -36.55 12.69
N GLU A 9 48.30 -36.67 13.08
CA GLU A 9 47.32 -35.57 13.01
C GLU A 9 47.78 -34.37 13.84
N HIS A 10 48.26 -34.60 15.07
CA HIS A 10 48.78 -33.53 15.93
C HIS A 10 49.96 -32.77 15.28
N TRP A 11 50.91 -33.50 14.70
CA TRP A 11 52.03 -32.89 13.99
C TRP A 11 51.60 -32.19 12.70
N LYS A 12 50.62 -32.73 11.97
CA LYS A 12 50.01 -32.09 10.78
C LYS A 12 49.46 -30.71 11.14
N ASP A 13 48.62 -30.63 12.17
CA ASP A 13 48.00 -29.38 12.61
C ASP A 13 49.02 -28.35 13.09
N ARG A 14 50.07 -28.82 13.78
CA ARG A 14 51.13 -27.95 14.28
C ARG A 14 52.00 -27.40 13.16
N ILE A 15 52.29 -28.21 12.15
CA ILE A 15 53.02 -27.79 10.95
C ILE A 15 52.15 -26.83 10.12
N ALA A 16 50.86 -27.14 9.93
CA ALA A 16 49.91 -26.27 9.23
C ALA A 16 49.85 -24.87 9.85
N ARG A 17 49.65 -24.77 11.17
CA ARG A 17 49.66 -23.47 11.88
C ARG A 17 50.97 -22.69 11.74
N ARG A 18 52.10 -23.40 11.62
CA ARG A 18 53.41 -22.77 11.39
C ARG A 18 53.53 -22.23 9.97
N ILE A 19 53.01 -22.97 9.00
CA ILE A 19 52.92 -22.56 7.61
C ILE A 19 51.99 -21.34 7.50
N ASP A 20 50.82 -21.36 8.13
CA ASP A 20 49.87 -20.24 8.12
C ASP A 20 50.51 -18.95 8.66
N LYS A 21 51.24 -19.02 9.79
CA LYS A 21 51.98 -17.87 10.33
C LYS A 21 53.10 -17.37 9.42
N ALA A 22 53.78 -18.28 8.71
CA ALA A 22 54.83 -17.91 7.77
C ALA A 22 54.23 -17.23 6.53
N ILE A 23 53.12 -17.76 6.03
CA ILE A 23 52.29 -17.18 4.97
C ILE A 23 51.83 -15.78 5.42
N GLU A 24 51.33 -15.64 6.66
CA GLU A 24 50.92 -14.36 7.25
C GLU A 24 52.02 -13.29 7.33
N ALA A 25 53.21 -13.70 7.75
CA ALA A 25 54.38 -12.82 7.81
C ALA A 25 54.82 -12.35 6.41
N VAL A 26 54.67 -13.19 5.38
CA VAL A 26 55.09 -12.88 4.00
C VAL A 26 54.29 -11.71 3.43
N TYR A 27 52.96 -11.72 3.55
CA TYR A 27 52.15 -10.60 3.04
C TYR A 27 52.07 -9.42 4.00
N SER A 28 52.05 -9.62 5.32
CA SER A 28 52.03 -8.51 6.29
C SER A 28 53.26 -7.60 6.18
N THR A 29 54.40 -8.13 5.76
CA THR A 29 55.68 -7.38 5.66
C THR A 29 55.91 -6.77 4.28
N LYS A 30 55.37 -7.38 3.22
CA LYS A 30 55.67 -7.00 1.83
C LYS A 30 54.50 -6.31 1.12
N ASP A 31 53.27 -6.77 1.35
CA ASP A 31 52.07 -6.25 0.68
C ASP A 31 50.78 -6.73 1.37
N PRO A 32 50.25 -5.97 2.34
CA PRO A 32 49.06 -6.35 3.10
C PRO A 32 47.79 -6.53 2.24
N GLY A 33 47.74 -5.90 1.05
CA GLY A 33 46.58 -5.94 0.15
C GLY A 33 46.70 -6.97 -0.97
N LEU A 34 47.76 -7.79 -0.99
CA LEU A 34 48.00 -8.76 -2.07
C LEU A 34 46.89 -9.81 -2.16
N LEU A 35 46.49 -10.39 -1.02
CA LEU A 35 45.47 -11.44 -0.99
C LEU A 35 44.11 -10.90 -1.43
N GLU A 36 43.70 -9.73 -0.94
CA GLU A 36 42.43 -9.10 -1.31
C GLU A 36 42.38 -8.77 -2.81
N ARG A 37 43.45 -8.20 -3.38
CA ARG A 37 43.54 -7.94 -4.82
C ARG A 37 43.55 -9.22 -5.64
N THR A 38 44.28 -10.25 -5.19
CA THR A 38 44.33 -11.55 -5.87
C THR A 38 42.97 -12.23 -5.86
N GLU A 39 42.25 -12.19 -4.74
CA GLU A 39 40.89 -12.72 -4.63
C GLU A 39 39.93 -11.95 -5.55
N ALA A 40 39.97 -10.63 -5.53
CA ALA A 40 39.15 -9.79 -6.42
C ALA A 40 39.45 -10.08 -7.90
N GLN A 41 40.72 -10.25 -8.26
CA GLN A 41 41.15 -10.60 -9.61
C GLN A 41 40.69 -12.00 -10.01
N ALA A 42 40.84 -13.00 -9.13
CA ALA A 42 40.38 -14.37 -9.36
C ALA A 42 38.86 -14.41 -9.59
N LYS A 43 38.08 -13.67 -8.79
CA LYS A 43 36.63 -13.53 -8.99
C LYS A 43 36.32 -12.92 -10.36
N ARG A 44 36.94 -11.79 -10.72
CA ARG A 44 36.74 -11.16 -12.05
C ARG A 44 37.07 -12.10 -13.19
N GLN A 45 38.16 -12.86 -13.09
CA GLN A 45 38.56 -13.84 -14.10
C GLN A 45 37.56 -15.00 -14.19
N ALA A 46 37.13 -15.55 -13.05
CA ALA A 46 36.12 -16.60 -13.00
C ALA A 46 34.80 -16.14 -13.64
N THR A 47 34.34 -14.93 -13.33
CA THR A 47 33.13 -14.36 -13.92
C THR A 47 33.23 -14.25 -15.46
N LYS A 48 34.38 -13.82 -15.97
CA LYS A 48 34.65 -13.77 -17.43
C LYS A 48 34.70 -15.16 -18.06
N LEU A 49 35.36 -16.12 -17.42
CA LEU A 49 35.47 -17.50 -17.92
C LEU A 49 34.11 -18.21 -17.96
N LEU A 50 33.23 -17.88 -17.02
CA LEU A 50 31.85 -18.36 -16.99
C LEU A 50 30.94 -17.64 -18.00
N GLY A 51 31.41 -16.55 -18.62
CA GLY A 51 30.65 -15.76 -19.61
C GLY A 51 29.46 -14.99 -19.02
N ILE A 52 29.49 -14.70 -17.71
CA ILE A 52 28.39 -14.01 -17.00
C ILE A 52 28.75 -12.58 -16.58
N ASP A 53 29.91 -12.07 -17.00
CA ASP A 53 30.39 -10.74 -16.62
C ASP A 53 29.46 -9.62 -17.11
N LEU A 54 29.02 -9.69 -18.37
CA LEU A 54 28.03 -8.75 -18.91
C LEU A 54 26.68 -8.85 -18.19
N LEU A 55 26.26 -10.06 -17.81
CA LEU A 55 25.00 -10.26 -17.08
C LEU A 55 25.07 -9.72 -15.66
N MET A 56 26.23 -9.83 -14.99
CA MET A 56 26.46 -9.23 -13.69
C MET A 56 26.44 -7.70 -13.77
N GLU A 57 27.09 -7.11 -14.78
CA GLU A 57 27.06 -5.65 -14.99
C GLU A 57 25.65 -5.13 -15.30
N GLN A 58 24.90 -5.85 -16.13
CA GLN A 58 23.48 -5.54 -16.39
C GLN A 58 22.65 -5.61 -15.10
N ARG A 59 22.85 -6.66 -14.29
CA ARG A 59 22.15 -6.81 -13.00
C ARG A 59 22.47 -5.67 -12.03
N ASP A 60 23.73 -5.26 -11.97
CA ASP A 60 24.15 -4.15 -11.11
C ASP A 60 23.52 -2.83 -11.58
N THR A 61 23.48 -2.59 -12.88
CA THR A 61 22.80 -1.43 -13.49
C THR A 61 21.32 -1.42 -13.13
N ILE A 62 20.63 -2.55 -13.31
CA ILE A 62 19.21 -2.70 -12.92
C ILE A 62 19.03 -2.45 -11.42
N SER A 63 19.91 -3.00 -10.57
CA SER A 63 19.82 -2.81 -9.12
C SER A 63 19.99 -1.34 -8.70
N GLN A 64 20.89 -0.61 -9.35
CA GLN A 64 21.07 0.83 -9.11
C GLN A 64 19.83 1.62 -9.55
N GLU A 65 19.27 1.26 -10.71
CA GLU A 65 18.08 1.91 -11.23
C GLU A 65 16.85 1.64 -10.36
N MET A 66 16.67 0.42 -9.86
CA MET A 66 15.62 0.09 -8.90
C MET A 66 15.73 0.93 -7.63
N LYS A 67 16.93 1.10 -7.06
CA LYS A 67 17.14 1.95 -5.88
C LYS A 67 16.85 3.43 -6.17
N ARG A 68 17.14 3.90 -7.38
CA ARG A 68 16.82 5.26 -7.83
C ARG A 68 15.30 5.45 -7.90
N LEU A 69 14.59 4.51 -8.52
CA LEU A 69 13.14 4.52 -8.64
C LEU A 69 12.46 4.42 -7.27
N GLU A 70 12.94 3.57 -6.37
CA GLU A 70 12.39 3.45 -5.01
C GLU A 70 12.48 4.76 -4.23
N ARG A 71 13.61 5.48 -4.32
CA ARG A 71 13.73 6.81 -3.71
C ARG A 71 12.78 7.83 -4.32
N GLN A 72 12.55 7.75 -5.63
CA GLN A 72 11.60 8.62 -6.32
C GLN A 72 10.17 8.31 -5.91
N ASP A 73 9.81 7.04 -5.82
CA ASP A 73 8.49 6.57 -5.41
C ASP A 73 8.13 7.07 -4.00
N VAL A 74 9.04 6.91 -3.04
CA VAL A 74 8.86 7.46 -1.68
C VAL A 74 8.63 8.98 -1.70
N LYS A 75 9.34 9.72 -2.56
CA LYS A 75 9.16 11.17 -2.69
C LYS A 75 7.78 11.52 -3.26
N VAL A 76 7.32 10.78 -4.29
CA VAL A 76 6.00 10.97 -4.89
C VAL A 76 4.90 10.69 -3.88
N ILE A 77 5.01 9.59 -3.12
CA ILE A 77 4.03 9.23 -2.10
C ILE A 77 3.95 10.30 -1.00
N ARG A 78 5.10 10.80 -0.51
CA ARG A 78 5.13 11.94 0.43
C ARG A 78 4.45 13.17 -0.15
N GLN A 79 4.69 13.47 -1.43
CA GLN A 79 4.06 14.61 -2.11
C GLN A 79 2.54 14.44 -2.23
N MET A 80 2.04 13.23 -2.51
CA MET A 80 0.60 12.93 -2.54
C MET A 80 -0.03 13.19 -1.18
N VAL A 81 0.58 12.69 -0.10
CA VAL A 81 0.11 12.91 1.27
C VAL A 81 0.13 14.39 1.65
N ALA A 82 1.23 15.09 1.37
CA ALA A 82 1.37 16.52 1.64
C ALA A 82 0.28 17.34 0.94
N THR A 83 -0.01 17.02 -0.32
CA THR A 83 -1.07 17.67 -1.11
C THR A 83 -2.44 17.48 -0.48
N ILE A 84 -2.74 16.27 0.00
CA ILE A 84 -4.05 15.96 0.61
C ILE A 84 -4.20 16.59 2.00
N ARG A 85 -3.10 16.68 2.76
CA ARG A 85 -3.07 17.35 4.05
C ARG A 85 -3.00 18.86 3.96
N GLY A 86 -2.60 19.41 2.81
CA GLY A 86 -2.39 20.85 2.62
C GLY A 86 -1.15 21.36 3.36
N CYS A 87 -0.12 20.54 3.54
CA CYS A 87 1.10 20.88 4.26
C CYS A 87 2.34 20.76 3.37
N ASP A 88 3.50 21.20 3.87
CA ASP A 88 4.77 20.99 3.17
C ASP A 88 5.17 19.50 3.18
N ILE A 89 5.94 19.08 2.18
CA ILE A 89 6.45 17.71 2.08
C ILE A 89 7.35 17.32 3.26
N GLU A 90 8.09 18.28 3.84
CA GLU A 90 8.99 18.03 4.97
C GLU A 90 8.25 17.77 6.28
N GLU A 91 6.98 18.16 6.38
CA GLU A 91 6.12 17.83 7.53
C GLU A 91 5.57 16.40 7.45
N VAL A 92 5.65 15.76 6.27
CA VAL A 92 5.24 14.36 6.09
C VAL A 92 6.36 13.44 6.56
N SER A 93 6.07 12.68 7.63
CA SER A 93 6.98 11.68 8.21
C SER A 93 7.58 10.75 7.15
N HIS A 94 8.87 10.46 7.31
CA HIS A 94 9.56 9.46 6.51
C HIS A 94 9.21 8.06 7.02
N ASP A 95 8.01 7.58 6.70
CA ASP A 95 7.74 6.17 6.90
C ASP A 95 8.39 5.36 5.77
N HIS A 96 9.21 4.38 6.13
CA HIS A 96 10.14 3.73 5.21
C HIS A 96 9.49 2.58 4.41
N SER A 97 8.17 2.38 4.53
CA SER A 97 7.49 1.21 3.97
C SER A 97 6.25 1.53 3.13
N TYR A 98 6.30 2.59 2.32
CA TYR A 98 5.25 2.82 1.33
C TYR A 98 5.38 1.86 0.14
N ARG A 99 5.13 0.56 0.35
CA ARG A 99 4.95 -0.41 -0.77
C ARG A 99 3.58 -0.27 -1.45
N SER A 100 2.69 0.55 -0.88
CA SER A 100 1.32 0.77 -1.33
C SER A 100 0.95 2.24 -1.15
N ILE A 101 -0.02 2.69 -1.93
CA ILE A 101 -0.62 4.01 -1.78
C ILE A 101 -1.18 4.14 -0.34
N PRO A 102 -0.86 5.23 0.39
CA PRO A 102 -1.37 5.44 1.74
C PRO A 102 -2.90 5.44 1.78
N PHE A 103 -3.46 4.87 2.84
CA PHE A 103 -4.92 4.79 3.03
C PHE A 103 -5.59 6.18 3.00
N GLU A 104 -4.94 7.20 3.56
CA GLU A 104 -5.49 8.56 3.54
C GLU A 104 -5.66 9.10 2.12
N VAL A 105 -4.75 8.75 1.21
CA VAL A 105 -4.83 9.13 -0.20
C VAL A 105 -6.00 8.43 -0.86
N THR A 106 -6.09 7.11 -0.72
CA THR A 106 -7.17 6.33 -1.35
C THR A 106 -8.53 6.77 -0.81
N ALA A 107 -8.66 6.99 0.50
CA ALA A 107 -9.88 7.49 1.11
C ALA A 107 -10.28 8.89 0.61
N ALA A 108 -9.32 9.81 0.46
CA ALA A 108 -9.59 11.15 -0.08
C ALA A 108 -10.06 11.10 -1.54
N VAL A 109 -9.40 10.29 -2.38
CA VAL A 109 -9.78 10.07 -3.78
C VAL A 109 -11.18 9.47 -3.86
N THR A 110 -11.46 8.41 -3.10
CA THR A 110 -12.78 7.74 -3.11
C THR A 110 -13.89 8.71 -2.70
N ARG A 111 -13.70 9.50 -1.64
CA ARG A 111 -14.70 10.50 -1.22
C ARG A 111 -14.94 11.55 -2.31
N ARG A 112 -13.88 12.06 -2.92
CA ARG A 112 -14.01 13.07 -3.98
C ARG A 112 -14.64 12.49 -5.23
N ALA A 113 -14.31 11.25 -5.58
CA ALA A 113 -14.88 10.53 -6.71
C ALA A 113 -16.38 10.30 -6.54
N ALA A 114 -16.86 9.96 -5.32
CA ALA A 114 -18.29 9.78 -5.06
C ALA A 114 -19.10 11.07 -5.33
N ILE A 115 -18.59 12.21 -4.87
CA ILE A 115 -19.23 13.52 -5.13
C ILE A 115 -19.25 13.83 -6.62
N LEU A 116 -18.12 13.64 -7.31
CA LEU A 116 -18.03 13.88 -8.75
C LEU A 116 -18.90 12.91 -9.56
N GLU A 117 -19.05 11.67 -9.11
CA GLU A 117 -19.97 10.71 -9.74
C GLU A 117 -21.41 11.23 -9.71
N GLU A 118 -21.85 11.75 -8.57
CA GLU A 118 -23.19 12.34 -8.45
C GLU A 118 -23.36 13.57 -9.36
N GLU A 119 -22.37 14.47 -9.40
CA GLU A 119 -22.36 15.63 -10.30
C GLU A 119 -22.46 15.19 -11.77
N LEU A 120 -21.64 14.22 -12.19
CA LEU A 120 -21.63 13.68 -13.55
C LEU A 120 -22.94 12.97 -13.91
N LEU A 121 -23.57 12.29 -12.96
CA LEU A 121 -24.88 11.69 -13.15
C LEU A 121 -25.97 12.75 -13.30
N ALA A 122 -25.89 13.87 -12.57
CA ALA A 122 -26.90 14.94 -12.64
C ALA A 122 -26.94 15.63 -14.01
N GLU A 123 -25.82 15.67 -14.74
CA GLU A 123 -25.74 16.22 -16.10
C GLU A 123 -26.52 15.40 -17.13
N GLN A 124 -26.72 14.11 -16.88
CA GLN A 124 -27.32 13.17 -17.83
C GLN A 124 -28.77 12.83 -17.45
N GLU A 125 -29.65 12.70 -18.44
CA GLU A 125 -31.05 12.36 -18.18
C GLU A 125 -31.21 11.00 -17.47
N LEU A 126 -30.49 9.98 -17.94
CA LEU A 126 -30.45 8.67 -17.28
C LEU A 126 -29.80 8.74 -15.90
N GLY A 127 -28.79 9.58 -15.73
CA GLY A 127 -28.12 9.75 -14.45
C GLY A 127 -29.02 10.43 -13.40
N ARG A 128 -29.81 11.44 -13.77
CA ARG A 128 -30.86 12.01 -12.90
C ARG A 128 -31.88 10.96 -12.47
N ARG A 129 -32.27 10.05 -13.37
CA ARG A 129 -33.15 8.93 -13.00
C ARG A 129 -32.49 7.99 -12.00
N ILE A 130 -31.21 7.68 -12.16
CA ILE A 130 -30.44 6.87 -11.20
C ILE A 130 -30.37 7.57 -9.83
N LEU A 131 -30.07 8.87 -9.79
CA LEU A 131 -30.01 9.64 -8.55
C LEU A 131 -31.34 9.63 -7.80
N LEU A 132 -32.46 9.79 -8.53
CA LEU A 132 -33.80 9.69 -7.94
C LEU A 132 -34.03 8.31 -7.33
N LEU A 133 -33.69 7.23 -8.04
CA LEU A 133 -33.83 5.86 -7.53
C LEU A 133 -32.91 5.58 -6.33
N ARG A 134 -31.70 6.17 -6.28
CA ARG A 134 -30.80 6.09 -5.11
C ARG A 134 -31.44 6.73 -3.88
N ARG A 135 -32.04 7.92 -4.04
CA ARG A 135 -32.79 8.60 -2.97
C ARG A 135 -33.96 7.76 -2.47
N GLU A 136 -34.78 7.21 -3.37
CA GLU A 136 -35.90 6.34 -2.99
C GLU A 136 -35.42 5.09 -2.24
N LYS A 137 -34.25 4.54 -2.59
CA LYS A 137 -33.66 3.38 -1.90
C LYS A 137 -33.19 3.73 -0.48
N GLU A 138 -32.60 4.91 -0.27
CA GLU A 138 -32.16 5.38 1.05
C GLU A 138 -33.35 5.59 1.98
N GLU A 139 -34.43 6.16 1.45
CA GLU A 139 -35.68 6.45 2.16
C GLU A 139 -36.62 5.24 2.27
N LEU A 140 -36.19 4.05 1.79
CA LEU A 140 -37.07 2.90 1.66
C LEU A 140 -37.56 2.38 3.01
N LEU A 141 -36.70 2.38 4.04
CA LEU A 141 -37.08 1.93 5.37
C LEU A 141 -38.18 2.83 5.95
N ASP A 142 -37.97 4.15 5.89
CA ASP A 142 -38.92 5.14 6.37
C ASP A 142 -40.23 5.08 5.59
N THR A 143 -40.14 4.85 4.27
CA THR A 143 -41.32 4.60 3.41
C THR A 143 -42.12 3.39 3.89
N VAL A 144 -41.46 2.26 4.18
CA VAL A 144 -42.13 1.05 4.66
C VAL A 144 -42.76 1.29 6.03
N TRP A 145 -42.04 1.94 6.95
CA TRP A 145 -42.57 2.30 8.27
C TRP A 145 -43.78 3.22 8.15
N LEU A 146 -43.72 4.24 7.31
CA LEU A 146 -44.85 5.13 7.05
C LEU A 146 -46.04 4.36 6.49
N ALA A 147 -45.83 3.46 5.54
CA ALA A 147 -46.91 2.68 4.95
C ALA A 147 -47.70 1.88 6.00
N THR A 148 -47.01 1.30 6.98
CA THR A 148 -47.60 0.49 8.06
C THR A 148 -47.93 1.28 9.32
N SER A 149 -47.67 2.58 9.35
CA SER A 149 -47.87 3.41 10.55
C SER A 149 -49.32 3.83 10.73
N GLY A 150 -49.73 3.96 12.00
CA GLY A 150 -51.02 4.55 12.37
C GLY A 150 -51.11 6.04 12.01
N ARG A 151 -52.35 6.55 11.93
CA ARG A 151 -52.66 7.91 11.48
C ARG A 151 -51.89 9.02 12.21
N GLN A 152 -51.70 8.87 13.53
CA GLN A 152 -50.99 9.87 14.34
C GLN A 152 -49.54 10.07 13.92
N ILE A 153 -48.86 8.98 13.53
CA ILE A 153 -47.46 9.02 13.08
C ILE A 153 -47.37 9.64 11.68
N LYS A 154 -48.30 9.32 10.77
CA LYS A 154 -48.38 9.96 9.44
C LYS A 154 -48.61 11.47 9.53
N GLU A 155 -49.50 11.91 10.42
CA GLU A 155 -49.77 13.32 10.67
C GLU A 155 -48.56 14.03 11.30
N LEU A 156 -47.87 13.39 12.25
CA LEU A 156 -46.64 13.92 12.84
C LEU A 156 -45.53 14.07 11.79
N TRP A 157 -45.33 13.04 10.96
CA TRP A 157 -44.34 13.06 9.89
C TRP A 157 -44.59 14.22 8.92
N THR A 158 -45.84 14.41 8.49
CA THR A 158 -46.22 15.51 7.60
C THR A 158 -45.87 16.88 8.21
N LYS A 159 -46.19 17.09 9.49
CA LYS A 159 -45.85 18.34 10.22
C LYS A 159 -44.34 18.55 10.36
N VAL A 160 -43.58 17.46 10.55
CA VAL A 160 -42.11 17.53 10.60
C VAL A 160 -41.56 17.93 9.23
N MET A 161 -42.05 17.35 8.14
CA MET A 161 -41.64 17.70 6.77
C MET A 161 -41.97 19.16 6.44
N GLU A 162 -43.15 19.65 6.82
CA GLU A 162 -43.54 21.06 6.68
C GLU A 162 -42.61 21.99 7.47
N CYS A 163 -42.27 21.62 8.72
CA CYS A 163 -41.37 22.38 9.58
C CYS A 163 -39.95 22.46 9.00
N LEU A 164 -39.48 21.37 8.39
CA LEU A 164 -38.17 21.28 7.75
C LEU A 164 -38.12 21.82 6.32
N VAL A 165 -39.28 22.22 5.75
CA VAL A 165 -39.42 22.66 4.35
C VAL A 165 -38.88 21.60 3.38
N GLN A 166 -39.22 20.33 3.65
CA GLN A 166 -38.81 19.19 2.83
C GLN A 166 -40.02 18.58 2.13
N GLU A 167 -39.84 18.17 0.88
CA GLU A 167 -40.84 17.39 0.15
C GLU A 167 -40.58 15.89 0.33
N PRO A 168 -41.64 15.09 0.64
CA PRO A 168 -41.51 13.64 0.71
C PRO A 168 -41.12 13.08 -0.67
N THR A 169 -40.44 11.94 -0.67
CA THR A 169 -40.19 11.23 -1.93
C THR A 169 -41.48 10.71 -2.56
N SER A 170 -41.41 10.22 -3.81
CA SER A 170 -42.58 9.71 -4.50
C SER A 170 -43.19 8.54 -3.73
N LEU A 171 -42.36 7.62 -3.23
CA LEU A 171 -42.85 6.46 -2.48
C LEU A 171 -43.37 6.84 -1.09
N GLN A 172 -42.76 7.82 -0.41
CA GLN A 172 -43.26 8.32 0.87
C GLN A 172 -44.62 9.00 0.72
N SER A 173 -44.81 9.78 -0.34
CA SER A 173 -46.11 10.39 -0.68
C SER A 173 -47.19 9.33 -0.87
N ASP A 174 -46.88 8.25 -1.59
CA ASP A 174 -47.80 7.14 -1.78
C ASP A 174 -48.08 6.40 -0.45
N ALA A 175 -47.06 6.19 0.38
CA ALA A 175 -47.18 5.55 1.69
C ALA A 175 -48.07 6.33 2.68
N LEU A 176 -47.97 7.67 2.68
CA LEU A 176 -48.81 8.54 3.49
C LEU A 176 -50.31 8.44 3.12
N GLN A 177 -50.61 8.08 1.86
CA GLN A 177 -51.99 7.92 1.38
C GLN A 177 -52.58 6.52 1.65
N LEU A 178 -51.76 5.54 2.02
CA LEU A 178 -52.26 4.23 2.40
C LEU A 178 -53.14 4.31 3.66
N PRO A 179 -54.20 3.49 3.77
CA PRO A 179 -54.96 3.40 5.00
C PRO A 179 -54.04 2.98 6.17
N PRO A 180 -54.29 3.47 7.40
CA PRO A 180 -53.53 3.02 8.56
C PRO A 180 -53.72 1.51 8.75
N ASP A 181 -52.67 0.83 9.17
CA ASP A 181 -52.76 -0.59 9.50
C ASP A 181 -53.49 -0.72 10.85
N ASP A 182 -54.77 -1.09 10.82
CA ASP A 182 -55.62 -1.28 12.01
C ASP A 182 -55.33 -2.63 12.72
N SER A 183 -54.16 -3.23 12.47
CA SER A 183 -53.75 -4.55 12.99
C SER A 183 -53.32 -4.58 14.46
N GLU A 184 -53.59 -3.53 15.24
CA GLU A 184 -53.56 -3.57 16.70
C GLU A 184 -54.93 -3.19 17.28
N SER A 185 -55.77 -4.21 17.45
CA SER A 185 -56.73 -4.34 18.57
C SER A 185 -56.39 -5.61 19.33
#